data_AF-A0A6L3F6E9-F1
#
_entry.id   AF-A0A6L3F6E9-F1
#
_cell.length_a   1.000
_cell.length_b   1.000
_cell.length_c   1.000
_cell.angle_alpha   90.00
_cell.angle_beta   90.00
_cell.angle_gamma   90.00
#
_symmetry.space_group_name_H-M   'P 1'
#
loop_
_entity.id
_entity.type
_entity.pdbx_description
1 polymer ?
#
loop_
_entity_poly.entity_id
_entity_poly.type
_entity_poly.pdbx_seq_one_letter_code
_entity_poly.pdbx_strand_id
1 'polypeptide(L)'
;MPGWEDLGTLFRDGLSIIAASFVYSLPFLLLVCIGTVATAGFGSLTEMSEEAAAAGIFATFGLTFCLSAIFILALFFISPAIVIQYVRTDELAACFRFSEIIDIVRENAGDIAIAAFTPFLASIVISSVLGIFAMIPIIGWCGGPIIGIAVGPYLSAIVGHLYGQIAAKIDGEKSPDDIAFDL
;
A
#
# COMPACT_ATOMS: atom_id res chain seq x y z
N MET A 1 1.27 -25.51 1.21
CA MET A 1 2.54 -24.78 0.95
C MET A 1 2.43 -24.20 -0.44
N PRO A 2 2.81 -22.93 -0.70
CA PRO A 2 2.91 -22.45 -2.07
C PRO A 2 3.89 -23.37 -2.79
N GLY A 3 3.47 -23.99 -3.90
CA GLY A 3 4.41 -24.70 -4.76
C GLY A 3 5.36 -23.66 -5.32
N TRP A 4 6.61 -23.65 -4.88
CA TRP A 4 7.67 -22.81 -5.44
C TRP A 4 8.13 -23.33 -6.82
N GLU A 5 7.27 -24.06 -7.52
CA GLU A 5 7.54 -24.75 -8.78
C GLU A 5 7.54 -23.77 -9.95
N ASP A 6 6.74 -22.70 -9.85
CA ASP A 6 6.62 -21.66 -10.88
C ASP A 6 7.14 -20.29 -10.40
N LEU A 7 8.42 -20.21 -10.01
CA LEU A 7 9.06 -18.95 -9.61
C LEU A 7 8.95 -17.85 -10.68
N GLY A 8 8.88 -18.23 -11.95
CA GLY A 8 8.77 -17.29 -13.07
C GLY A 8 7.44 -16.53 -13.11
N THR A 9 6.31 -17.22 -12.91
CA THR A 9 4.99 -16.57 -12.85
C THR A 9 4.84 -15.79 -11.55
N LEU A 10 5.25 -16.36 -10.41
CA LEU A 10 5.27 -15.64 -9.12
C LEU A 10 6.06 -14.33 -9.19
N PHE A 11 7.21 -14.32 -9.87
CA PHE A 11 8.00 -13.12 -10.07
C PHE A 11 7.31 -12.11 -10.99
N ARG A 12 6.71 -12.58 -12.10
CA ARG A 12 5.92 -11.72 -13.00
C ARG A 12 4.75 -11.08 -12.27
N ASP A 13 4.03 -11.83 -11.45
CA ASP A 13 2.87 -11.34 -10.72
C ASP A 13 3.24 -10.32 -9.65
N GLY A 14 4.32 -10.59 -8.91
CA GLY A 14 4.89 -9.63 -7.99
C GLY A 14 5.33 -8.34 -8.69
N LEU A 15 5.99 -8.46 -9.85
CA LEU A 15 6.42 -7.31 -10.63
C LEU A 15 5.24 -6.49 -11.16
N SER A 16 4.17 -7.16 -11.62
CA SER A 16 2.93 -6.51 -12.06
C SER A 16 2.28 -5.71 -10.93
N ILE A 17 2.17 -6.29 -9.73
CA ILE A 17 1.61 -5.60 -8.56
C ILE A 17 2.50 -4.42 -8.16
N ILE A 18 3.83 -4.59 -8.15
CA ILE A 18 4.77 -3.48 -7.85
C ILE A 18 4.61 -2.35 -8.87
N ALA A 19 4.50 -2.66 -10.16
CA ALA A 19 4.31 -1.67 -11.20
C ALA A 19 2.97 -0.93 -11.05
N ALA A 20 1.89 -1.65 -10.72
CA ALA A 20 0.60 -1.03 -10.42
C ALA A 20 0.70 -0.11 -9.19
N SER A 21 1.25 -0.61 -8.07
CA SER A 21 1.47 0.21 -6.86
C SER A 21 2.31 1.45 -7.13
N PHE A 22 3.33 1.35 -7.98
CA PHE A 22 4.16 2.48 -8.37
C PHE A 22 3.36 3.57 -9.10
N VAL A 23 2.52 3.19 -10.06
CA VAL A 23 1.64 4.14 -10.76
C VAL A 23 0.63 4.79 -9.81
N TYR A 24 0.03 4.02 -8.89
CA TYR A 24 -0.85 4.56 -7.87
C TYR A 24 -0.14 5.48 -6.86
N SER A 25 1.17 5.34 -6.69
CA SER A 25 1.99 6.21 -5.85
C SER A 25 2.42 7.53 -6.53
N LEU A 26 2.27 7.66 -7.85
CA LEU A 26 2.69 8.86 -8.59
C LEU A 26 2.04 10.16 -8.08
N PRO A 27 0.73 10.23 -7.79
CA PRO A 27 0.13 11.46 -7.29
C PRO A 27 0.67 11.85 -5.91
N PHE A 28 0.95 10.85 -5.06
CA PHE A 28 1.60 11.07 -3.76
C PHE A 28 3.03 11.60 -3.93
N LEU A 29 3.82 10.99 -4.80
CA LEU A 29 5.19 11.44 -5.09
C LEU A 29 5.20 12.87 -5.62
N LEU A 30 4.29 13.20 -6.54
CA LEU A 30 4.14 14.55 -7.07
C LEU A 30 3.79 15.55 -5.97
N LEU A 31 2.88 15.19 -5.07
CA LEU A 31 2.50 16.03 -3.93
C LEU A 31 3.67 16.26 -2.97
N VAL A 32 4.45 15.22 -2.66
CA VAL A 32 5.66 15.33 -1.82
C VAL A 32 6.72 16.18 -2.51
N CYS A 33 6.94 16.01 -3.82
CA CYS A 33 7.86 16.83 -4.60
C CYS A 33 7.45 18.32 -4.57
N ILE A 34 6.18 18.63 -4.78
CA ILE A 34 5.69 20.02 -4.70
C ILE A 34 5.85 20.57 -3.29
N GLY A 35 5.46 19.82 -2.27
CA GLY A 35 5.58 20.25 -0.87
C GLY A 35 7.02 20.51 -0.47
N THR A 36 7.94 19.61 -0.82
CA THR A 36 9.38 19.76 -0.51
C THR A 36 10.01 20.95 -1.24
N VAL A 37 9.69 21.15 -2.52
CA VAL A 37 10.16 22.32 -3.28
C VAL A 37 9.60 23.61 -2.70
N ALA A 38 8.30 23.63 -2.35
CA ALA A 38 7.67 24.80 -1.75
C ALA A 38 8.31 25.15 -0.39
N THR A 39 8.47 24.17 0.49
CA THR A 39 9.10 24.34 1.81
C THR A 39 10.57 24.76 1.70
N ALA A 40 11.35 24.14 0.81
CA ALA A 40 12.74 24.54 0.55
C ALA A 40 12.84 25.95 -0.04
N GLY A 41 11.88 26.33 -0.89
CA GLY A 41 11.76 27.67 -1.47
C GLY A 41 11.67 28.74 -0.41
N PHE A 42 10.80 28.58 0.60
CA PHE A 42 10.68 29.54 1.70
C PHE A 42 11.97 29.71 2.53
N GLY A 43 12.75 28.65 2.69
CA GLY A 43 14.05 28.72 3.37
C GLY A 43 15.16 29.42 2.57
N SER A 44 14.97 29.60 1.26
CA SER A 44 15.96 30.21 0.36
C SER A 44 15.73 31.70 0.07
N LEU A 45 14.59 32.26 0.48
CA LEU A 45 14.24 33.65 0.23
C LEU A 45 14.94 34.60 1.20
N THR A 46 15.99 35.28 0.74
CA THR A 46 16.84 36.18 1.54
C THR A 46 16.17 37.49 1.97
N GLU A 47 15.06 37.88 1.35
CA GLU A 47 14.33 39.12 1.65
C GLU A 47 13.14 38.93 2.60
N MET A 48 12.82 37.69 2.97
CA MET A 48 11.67 37.36 3.81
C MET A 48 12.08 37.37 5.30
N SER A 49 11.23 37.91 6.17
CA SER A 49 11.49 37.85 7.62
C SER A 49 11.46 36.39 8.11
N GLU A 50 12.24 36.08 9.14
CA GLU A 50 12.29 34.72 9.71
C GLU A 50 10.91 34.22 10.18
N GLU A 51 10.08 35.10 10.72
CA GLU A 51 8.72 34.78 11.15
C GLU A 51 7.78 34.48 9.98
N ALA A 52 7.91 35.22 8.87
CA ALA A 52 7.17 34.93 7.64
C ALA A 52 7.65 33.62 6.99
N ALA A 53 8.96 33.35 7.04
CA ALA A 53 9.55 32.11 6.57
C ALA A 53 9.05 30.90 7.36
N ALA A 54 9.07 30.99 8.69
CA ALA A 54 8.57 29.96 9.58
C ALA A 54 7.07 29.71 9.33
N ALA A 55 6.26 30.76 9.24
CA ALA A 55 4.83 30.64 8.94
C ALA A 55 4.56 29.96 7.60
N GLY A 56 5.32 30.31 6.54
CA GLY A 56 5.22 29.68 5.22
C GLY A 56 5.62 28.20 5.23
N ILE A 57 6.68 27.85 5.96
CA ILE A 57 7.12 26.45 6.16
C ILE A 57 6.05 25.65 6.90
N PHE A 58 5.53 26.15 8.02
CA PHE A 58 4.47 25.46 8.77
C PHE A 58 3.18 25.31 7.97
N ALA A 59 2.77 26.32 7.22
CA ALA A 59 1.58 26.26 6.38
C ALA A 59 1.73 25.24 5.24
N THR A 60 2.86 25.26 4.51
CA THR A 60 3.11 24.32 3.42
C THR A 60 3.29 22.89 3.90
N PHE A 61 4.07 22.69 4.98
CA PHE A 61 4.27 21.38 5.57
C PHE A 61 2.95 20.83 6.13
N GLY A 62 2.18 21.63 6.85
CA GLY A 62 0.88 21.23 7.40
C GLY A 62 -0.13 20.83 6.31
N LEU A 63 -0.23 21.63 5.24
CA LEU A 63 -1.10 21.31 4.11
C LEU A 63 -0.66 20.04 3.38
N THR A 64 0.65 19.93 3.07
CA THR A 64 1.23 18.75 2.40
C THR A 64 1.01 17.50 3.25
N PHE A 65 1.19 17.60 4.57
CA PHE A 65 0.96 16.51 5.51
C PHE A 65 -0.51 16.07 5.53
N CYS A 66 -1.46 17.00 5.62
CA CYS A 66 -2.89 16.69 5.61
C CYS A 66 -3.31 15.99 4.30
N LEU A 67 -2.88 16.53 3.16
CA LEU A 67 -3.21 15.92 1.86
C LEU A 67 -2.54 14.55 1.69
N SER A 68 -1.29 14.41 2.14
CA SER A 68 -0.57 13.13 2.17
C SER A 68 -1.30 12.10 3.02
N ALA A 69 -1.78 12.49 4.21
CA ALA A 69 -2.51 11.61 5.11
C ALA A 69 -3.82 11.10 4.48
N ILE A 70 -4.58 11.99 3.84
CA ILE A 70 -5.81 11.62 3.10
C ILE A 70 -5.46 10.66 1.95
N PHE A 71 -4.39 10.92 1.22
CA PHE A 71 -3.98 10.09 0.10
C PHE A 71 -3.51 8.70 0.53
N ILE A 72 -2.70 8.61 1.60
CA ILE A 72 -2.28 7.34 2.18
C ILE A 72 -3.49 6.56 2.69
N LEU A 73 -4.44 7.23 3.33
CA LEU A 73 -5.68 6.59 3.77
C LEU A 73 -6.50 6.07 2.58
N ALA A 74 -6.59 6.81 1.49
CA ALA A 74 -7.25 6.33 0.27
C ALA A 74 -6.52 5.11 -0.32
N LEU A 75 -5.20 5.16 -0.44
CA LEU A 75 -4.39 4.03 -0.91
C LEU A 75 -4.53 2.80 -0.01
N PHE A 76 -4.66 2.99 1.31
CA PHE A 76 -4.84 1.90 2.26
C PHE A 76 -6.08 1.05 1.94
N PHE A 77 -7.19 1.68 1.57
CA PHE A 77 -8.41 0.98 1.17
C PHE A 77 -8.38 0.50 -0.29
N ILE A 78 -7.69 1.21 -1.19
CA ILE A 78 -7.60 0.84 -2.61
C ILE A 78 -6.63 -0.33 -2.84
N SER A 79 -5.57 -0.44 -2.02
CA SER A 79 -4.54 -1.47 -2.15
C SER A 79 -5.08 -2.91 -2.22
N PRO A 80 -5.94 -3.39 -1.28
CA PRO A 80 -6.50 -4.73 -1.38
C PRO A 80 -7.38 -4.92 -2.62
N ALA A 81 -8.11 -3.88 -3.05
CA ALA A 81 -8.95 -3.95 -4.25
C ALA A 81 -8.11 -4.14 -5.54
N ILE A 82 -6.94 -3.49 -5.64
CA ILE A 82 -6.00 -3.70 -6.75
C ILE A 82 -5.53 -5.16 -6.80
N VAL A 83 -5.16 -5.73 -5.65
CA VAL A 83 -4.68 -7.11 -5.56
C VAL A 83 -5.78 -8.09 -5.94
N ILE A 84 -7.01 -7.89 -5.44
CA ILE A 84 -8.18 -8.73 -5.79
C ILE A 84 -8.47 -8.65 -7.29
N GLN A 85 -8.44 -7.45 -7.88
CA GLN A 85 -8.65 -7.28 -9.32
C GLN A 85 -7.59 -8.00 -10.15
N TYR A 86 -6.31 -7.91 -9.76
CA TYR A 86 -5.22 -8.59 -10.43
C TYR A 86 -5.40 -10.11 -10.37
N VAL A 87 -5.68 -10.67 -9.19
CA VAL A 87 -5.90 -12.12 -9.02
C VAL A 87 -7.10 -12.63 -9.85
N ARG A 88 -8.15 -11.82 -10.02
CA ARG A 88 -9.34 -12.19 -10.81
C ARG A 88 -9.13 -12.15 -12.32
N THR A 89 -8.22 -11.30 -12.80
CA THR A 89 -8.09 -10.99 -14.24
C THR A 89 -6.75 -11.42 -14.83
N ASP A 90 -5.73 -11.63 -14.00
CA ASP A 90 -4.35 -11.94 -14.36
C ASP A 90 -3.72 -10.91 -15.35
N GLU A 91 -4.28 -9.70 -15.37
CA GLU A 91 -3.92 -8.64 -16.31
C GLU A 91 -3.51 -7.35 -15.57
N LEU A 92 -2.31 -6.86 -15.86
CA LEU A 92 -1.84 -5.57 -15.34
C LEU A 92 -2.75 -4.39 -15.77
N ALA A 93 -3.30 -4.45 -16.98
CA ALA A 93 -4.19 -3.41 -17.50
C ALA A 93 -5.49 -3.30 -16.68
N ALA A 94 -5.96 -4.41 -16.09
CA ALA A 94 -7.13 -4.43 -15.24
C ALA A 94 -6.94 -3.60 -13.96
N CYS A 95 -5.71 -3.54 -13.44
CA CYS A 95 -5.37 -2.73 -12.27
C CYS A 95 -5.53 -1.23 -12.50
N PHE A 96 -5.62 -0.76 -13.75
CA PHE A 96 -5.79 0.66 -14.09
C PHE A 96 -7.24 1.03 -14.42
N ARG A 97 -8.18 0.08 -14.29
CA ARG A 97 -9.61 0.36 -14.46
C ARG A 97 -10.16 0.98 -13.17
N PHE A 98 -9.81 2.24 -12.94
CA PHE A 98 -10.11 2.97 -11.70
C PHE A 98 -11.60 2.96 -11.33
N SER A 99 -12.50 3.01 -12.32
CA SER A 99 -13.96 2.95 -12.07
C SER A 99 -14.34 1.63 -11.39
N GLU A 100 -13.92 0.51 -11.96
CA GLU A 100 -14.27 -0.81 -11.44
C GLU A 100 -13.67 -1.07 -10.06
N ILE A 101 -12.46 -0.55 -9.81
CA ILE A 101 -11.82 -0.65 -8.50
C ILE A 101 -12.61 0.16 -7.46
N ILE A 102 -13.09 1.36 -7.81
CA ILE A 102 -13.92 2.17 -6.91
C ILE A 102 -15.28 1.51 -6.66
N ASP A 103 -15.87 0.89 -7.68
CA ASP A 103 -17.14 0.17 -7.56
C ASP A 103 -16.99 -1.04 -6.63
N ILE A 104 -15.92 -1.83 -6.78
CA ILE A 104 -15.59 -2.93 -5.86
C ILE A 104 -15.40 -2.44 -4.42
N VAL A 105 -14.69 -1.30 -4.23
CA VAL A 105 -14.50 -0.67 -2.92
C VAL A 105 -15.81 -0.23 -2.29
N ARG A 106 -16.77 0.26 -3.08
CA ARG A 106 -18.07 0.70 -2.59
C ARG A 106 -19.01 -0.46 -2.28
N GLU A 107 -19.05 -1.47 -3.14
CA GLU A 107 -19.92 -2.63 -3.00
C GLU A 107 -19.47 -3.55 -1.85
N ASN A 108 -18.17 -3.64 -1.59
CA ASN A 108 -17.59 -4.57 -0.60
C ASN A 108 -16.77 -3.82 0.46
N ALA A 109 -17.20 -2.61 0.85
CA ALA A 109 -16.45 -1.75 1.77
C ALA A 109 -16.13 -2.41 3.12
N GLY A 110 -17.03 -3.25 3.64
CA GLY A 110 -16.84 -3.99 4.89
C GLY A 110 -15.71 -5.01 4.81
N ASP A 111 -15.69 -5.82 3.76
CA ASP A 111 -14.68 -6.85 3.58
C ASP A 111 -13.34 -6.29 3.12
N ILE A 112 -13.36 -5.21 2.36
CA ILE A 112 -12.16 -4.45 2.00
C ILE A 112 -11.56 -3.77 3.22
N ALA A 113 -12.37 -3.29 4.16
CA ALA A 113 -11.87 -2.81 5.44
C ALA A 113 -11.18 -3.94 6.20
N ILE A 114 -11.77 -5.13 6.29
CA ILE A 114 -11.12 -6.30 6.93
C ILE A 114 -9.80 -6.63 6.21
N ALA A 115 -9.83 -6.71 4.87
CA ALA A 115 -8.65 -6.97 4.05
C ALA A 115 -7.56 -5.91 4.23
N ALA A 116 -7.90 -4.64 4.46
CA ALA A 116 -6.93 -3.58 4.73
C ALA A 116 -6.39 -3.64 6.18
N PHE A 117 -7.27 -3.85 7.17
CA PHE A 117 -6.91 -3.82 8.59
C PHE A 117 -6.14 -5.06 9.05
N THR A 118 -6.40 -6.25 8.50
CA THR A 118 -5.66 -7.48 8.85
C THR A 118 -4.13 -7.37 8.62
N PRO A 119 -3.65 -7.04 7.41
CA PRO A 119 -2.22 -6.86 7.15
C PRO A 119 -1.65 -5.64 7.87
N PHE A 120 -2.47 -4.60 8.11
CA PHE A 120 -2.06 -3.45 8.91
C PHE A 120 -1.71 -3.86 10.35
N LEU A 121 -2.60 -4.60 11.02
CA LEU A 121 -2.35 -5.11 12.36
C LEU A 121 -1.14 -6.06 12.39
N ALA A 122 -1.00 -6.93 11.39
CA ALA A 122 0.18 -7.79 11.26
C ALA A 122 1.46 -6.95 11.11
N SER A 123 1.43 -5.87 10.31
CA SER A 123 2.57 -4.98 10.10
C SER A 123 2.99 -4.26 11.37
N ILE A 124 2.06 -3.90 12.26
CA ILE A 124 2.38 -3.30 13.57
C ILE A 124 3.14 -4.29 14.45
N VAL A 125 2.70 -5.55 14.49
CA VAL A 125 3.38 -6.60 15.27
C VAL A 125 4.79 -6.85 14.72
N ILE A 126 4.92 -7.00 13.40
CA ILE A 126 6.22 -7.21 12.74
C ILE A 126 7.14 -6.01 12.95
N SER A 127 6.63 -4.78 12.78
CA SER A 127 7.44 -3.55 12.94
C SER A 127 7.90 -3.35 14.37
N SER A 128 7.09 -3.73 15.35
CA SER A 128 7.46 -3.69 16.77
C SER A 128 8.59 -4.68 17.07
N VAL A 129 8.50 -5.90 16.53
CA VAL A 129 9.55 -6.93 16.67
C VAL A 129 10.84 -6.48 15.97
N LEU A 130 10.77 -5.98 14.74
CA LEU A 130 11.91 -5.45 14.00
C LEU A 130 12.53 -4.22 14.67
N GLY A 131 11.72 -3.36 15.28
CA GLY A 131 12.19 -2.19 16.04
C GLY A 131 13.04 -2.57 17.25
N ILE A 132 12.68 -3.66 17.94
CA ILE A 132 13.48 -4.21 19.05
C ILE A 132 14.80 -4.78 18.54
N PHE A 133 14.80 -5.48 17.39
CA PHE A 133 16.03 -5.99 16.78
C PHE A 133 16.94 -4.87 16.23
N ALA A 134 16.36 -3.77 15.76
CA ALA A 134 17.09 -2.59 15.26
C ALA A 134 17.82 -1.81 16.36
N MET A 135 17.47 -2.02 17.64
CA MET A 135 18.18 -1.45 18.79
C MET A 135 19.58 -2.05 18.99
N ILE A 136 19.90 -3.19 18.37
CA ILE A 136 21.23 -3.82 18.42
C ILE A 136 22.06 -3.31 17.22
N PRO A 137 23.05 -2.40 17.41
CA PRO A 137 23.63 -1.64 16.29
C PRO A 137 24.37 -2.49 15.25
N ILE A 138 25.05 -3.56 15.67
CA ILE A 138 25.91 -4.36 14.78
C ILE A 138 25.09 -5.39 13.97
N ILE A 139 24.08 -6.02 14.57
CA ILE A 139 23.21 -7.01 13.90
C ILE A 139 22.06 -6.31 13.17
N GLY A 140 21.53 -5.21 13.73
CA GLY A 140 20.40 -4.48 13.16
C GLY A 140 20.75 -3.70 11.89
N TRP A 141 21.91 -3.03 11.83
CA TRP A 141 22.27 -2.22 10.66
C TRP A 141 22.91 -3.03 9.52
N CYS A 142 23.70 -4.06 9.84
CA CYS A 142 24.35 -4.90 8.81
C CYS A 142 23.58 -6.20 8.51
N GLY A 143 22.96 -6.82 9.52
CA GLY A 143 22.15 -8.04 9.34
C GLY A 143 20.69 -7.77 9.02
N GLY A 144 20.12 -6.66 9.50
CA GLY A 144 18.72 -6.27 9.26
C GLY A 144 18.35 -6.19 7.77
N PRO A 145 19.15 -5.55 6.90
CA PRO A 145 18.87 -5.52 5.46
C PRO A 145 18.93 -6.90 4.79
N ILE A 146 19.88 -7.75 5.22
CA ILE A 146 20.08 -9.09 4.66
C ILE A 146 18.92 -10.01 5.06
N ILE A 147 18.53 -9.98 6.33
CA ILE A 147 17.37 -10.69 6.86
C ILE A 147 16.10 -10.14 6.22
N GLY A 148 15.98 -8.83 6.03
CA GLY A 148 14.84 -8.20 5.36
C GLY A 148 14.67 -8.66 3.91
N ILE A 149 15.76 -8.83 3.15
CA ILE A 149 15.71 -9.36 1.79
C ILE A 149 15.30 -10.84 1.78
N ALA A 150 15.75 -11.64 2.76
CA ALA A 150 15.42 -13.06 2.82
C ALA A 150 14.01 -13.33 3.39
N VAL A 151 13.58 -12.55 4.37
CA VAL A 151 12.31 -12.70 5.10
C VAL A 151 11.17 -11.92 4.43
N GLY A 152 11.49 -10.84 3.71
CA GLY A 152 10.54 -10.03 2.94
C GLY A 152 9.60 -10.84 2.06
N PRO A 153 10.11 -11.68 1.13
CA PRO A 153 9.25 -12.51 0.28
C PRO A 153 8.43 -13.53 1.09
N TYR A 154 8.93 -14.00 2.24
CA TYR A 154 8.21 -14.92 3.12
C TYR A 154 7.04 -14.23 3.83
N LEU A 155 7.25 -12.99 4.29
CA LEU A 155 6.19 -12.15 4.86
C LEU A 155 5.15 -11.78 3.80
N SER A 156 5.57 -11.43 2.59
CA SER A 156 4.66 -11.18 1.47
C SER A 156 3.83 -12.41 1.12
N ALA A 157 4.39 -13.62 1.19
CA ALA A 157 3.66 -14.86 0.97
C ALA A 157 2.61 -15.13 2.07
N ILE A 158 2.93 -14.84 3.34
CA ILE A 158 1.97 -14.96 4.46
C ILE A 158 0.82 -13.95 4.30
N VAL A 159 1.16 -12.71 3.94
CA VAL A 159 0.17 -11.66 3.67
C VAL A 159 -0.70 -12.01 2.45
N GLY A 160 -0.10 -12.54 1.38
CA GLY A 160 -0.82 -13.05 0.22
C GLY A 160 -1.74 -14.23 0.54
N HIS A 161 -1.33 -15.12 1.45
CA HIS A 161 -2.19 -16.21 1.91
C HIS A 161 -3.39 -15.69 2.72
N LEU A 162 -3.18 -14.70 3.58
CA LEU A 162 -4.26 -14.01 4.31
C LEU A 162 -5.21 -13.30 3.35
N TYR A 163 -4.69 -12.56 2.36
CA TYR A 163 -5.49 -11.92 1.32
C TYR A 163 -6.29 -12.94 0.51
N GLY A 164 -5.71 -14.09 0.17
CA GLY A 164 -6.39 -15.17 -0.54
C GLY A 164 -7.50 -15.83 0.30
N GLN A 165 -7.30 -16.00 1.61
CA GLN A 165 -8.34 -16.52 2.51
C GLN A 165 -9.51 -15.55 2.67
N ILE A 166 -9.23 -14.25 2.73
CA ILE A 166 -10.27 -13.21 2.81
C ILE A 166 -11.01 -13.11 1.46
N ALA A 167 -10.30 -13.10 0.33
CA ALA A 167 -10.91 -13.11 -0.99
C ALA A 167 -11.82 -14.34 -1.21
N ALA A 168 -11.37 -15.54 -0.83
CA ALA A 168 -12.19 -16.75 -0.90
C ALA A 168 -13.42 -16.70 0.00
N LYS A 169 -13.37 -15.97 1.12
CA LYS A 169 -14.52 -15.76 1.99
C LYS A 169 -15.52 -14.77 1.39
N ILE A 170 -15.06 -13.69 0.77
CA ILE A 170 -15.91 -12.71 0.07
C ILE A 170 -16.64 -13.39 -1.10
N ASP A 171 -15.92 -14.20 -1.88
CA ASP A 171 -16.52 -14.96 -2.98
C ASP A 171 -17.44 -16.10 -2.48
N GLY A 172 -17.16 -16.67 -1.30
CA GLY A 172 -17.97 -17.71 -0.66
C GLY A 172 -19.18 -17.19 0.13
N GLU A 173 -19.23 -15.90 0.46
CA GLU A 173 -20.36 -15.23 1.10
C GLU A 173 -21.43 -14.77 0.09
N LYS A 174 -21.10 -14.79 -1.22
CA LYS A 174 -22.13 -14.91 -2.26
C LYS A 174 -22.80 -16.27 -2.12
N SER A 175 -23.92 -16.29 -1.38
CA SER A 175 -24.82 -17.44 -1.31
C SER A 175 -25.14 -17.92 -2.74
N PRO A 176 -25.16 -19.24 -3.00
CA PRO A 176 -25.63 -19.83 -4.25
C PRO A 176 -27.03 -19.37 -4.71
N ASP A 177 -27.76 -18.63 -3.88
CA ASP A 177 -29.12 -18.17 -4.12
C ASP A 177 -29.19 -16.87 -4.96
N ASP A 178 -28.11 -16.08 -5.08
CA ASP A 178 -28.10 -14.85 -5.92
C ASP A 178 -27.81 -15.14 -7.40
N ILE A 179 -27.42 -16.38 -7.74
CA ILE A 179 -27.15 -16.81 -9.14
C ILE A 179 -28.44 -17.34 -9.81
N ALA A 180 -29.55 -17.43 -9.08
CA ALA A 180 -30.82 -17.97 -9.59
C ALA A 180 -31.77 -16.92 -10.20
N PHE A 181 -31.40 -15.63 -10.22
CA PHE A 181 -32.28 -14.56 -10.72
C PHE A 181 -31.78 -13.81 -11.97
N ASP A 182 -30.67 -14.23 -12.59
CA ASP A 182 -30.17 -13.65 -13.85
C ASP A 182 -29.94 -14.69 -14.97
N LEU A 183 -30.72 -15.79 -14.98
CA LEU A 183 -30.90 -16.67 -16.15
C LEU A 183 -32.37 -16.78 -16.55
#